data_AF-A0A5Q6S4D7-F1
#
_entry.id   AF-A0A5Q6S4D7-F1
#
_cell.length_a   1.000
_cell.length_b   1.000
_cell.length_c   1.000
_cell.angle_alpha   90.00
_cell.angle_beta   90.00
_cell.angle_gamma   90.00
#
_symmetry.space_group_name_H-M   'P 1'
#
loop_
_entity.id
_entity.type
_entity.pdbx_description
1 polymer ?
#
loop_
_entity_poly.entity_id
_entity_poly.type
_entity_poly.pdbx_seq_one_letter_code
_entity_poly.pdbx_strand_id
1 'polypeptide(L)' 'MGRGRAKAKQTKVARNLKYQTLDTDFDQLQRELHGEPDRPVEEPDPELLEKYADYADSESGPPK' A
#
# COMPACT_ATOMS: atom_id res chain seq x y z
N MET A 1 -35.42 -20.23 -4.96
CA MET A 1 -35.77 -19.28 -3.87
C MET A 1 -34.59 -18.86 -2.96
N GLY A 2 -33.31 -19.02 -3.34
CA GLY A 2 -32.16 -18.64 -2.48
C GLY A 2 -31.32 -17.43 -2.93
N ARG A 3 -31.46 -17.01 -4.19
CA ARG A 3 -30.56 -16.01 -4.80
C ARG A 3 -30.72 -14.59 -4.22
N GLY A 4 -31.93 -14.18 -3.83
CA GLY A 4 -32.17 -12.85 -3.26
C GLY A 4 -31.47 -12.64 -1.90
N ARG A 5 -31.43 -13.67 -1.05
CA ARG A 5 -30.75 -13.63 0.25
C ARG A 5 -29.24 -13.58 0.10
N ALA A 6 -28.69 -14.37 -0.84
CA ALA A 6 -27.26 -14.33 -1.15
C ALA A 6 -26.86 -12.96 -1.70
N LYS A 7 -27.63 -12.41 -2.65
CA LYS A 7 -27.39 -11.07 -3.22
C LYS A 7 -27.43 -9.99 -2.12
N ALA A 8 -28.42 -10.02 -1.23
CA ALA A 8 -28.50 -9.08 -0.12
C ALA A 8 -27.29 -9.18 0.84
N LYS A 9 -26.85 -10.40 1.18
CA LYS A 9 -25.64 -10.61 1.98
C LYS A 9 -24.40 -10.04 1.29
N GLN A 10 -24.23 -10.30 -0.02
CA GLN A 10 -23.08 -9.80 -0.78
C GLN A 10 -23.08 -8.27 -0.88
N THR A 11 -24.23 -7.65 -1.13
CA THR A 11 -24.33 -6.18 -1.15
C THR A 11 -24.01 -5.57 0.21
N LYS A 12 -24.41 -6.20 1.31
CA LYS A 12 -24.05 -5.76 2.66
C LYS A 12 -22.54 -5.83 2.90
N VAL A 13 -21.91 -6.95 2.53
CA VAL A 13 -20.46 -7.14 2.66
C VAL A 13 -19.71 -6.12 1.81
N ALA A 14 -20.10 -5.94 0.54
CA ALA A 14 -19.47 -4.97 -0.36
C ALA A 14 -19.61 -3.53 0.14
N ARG A 15 -20.78 -3.17 0.70
CA ARG A 15 -20.99 -1.84 1.29
C ARG A 15 -20.11 -1.63 2.51
N ASN A 16 -20.03 -2.62 3.39
CA ASN A 16 -19.14 -2.56 4.54
C ASN A 16 -17.69 -2.38 4.06
N LEU A 17 -17.22 -3.18 3.10
CA LEU A 17 -15.86 -3.06 2.58
C LEU A 17 -15.59 -1.68 1.94
N LYS A 18 -16.56 -1.13 1.19
CA LYS A 18 -16.40 0.15 0.49
C LYS A 18 -16.36 1.35 1.44
N TYR A 19 -17.16 1.32 2.50
CA TYR A 19 -17.35 2.47 3.39
C TYR A 19 -16.83 2.21 4.80
N GLN A 20 -16.10 1.12 5.02
CA GLN A 20 -15.36 0.91 6.25
C GLN A 20 -14.22 1.92 6.27
N THR A 21 -14.24 2.80 7.26
CA THR A 21 -13.08 3.58 7.65
C THR A 21 -12.11 2.63 8.34
N LEU A 22 -10.91 2.51 7.80
CA LEU A 22 -9.83 1.79 8.48
C LEU A 22 -9.20 2.76 9.46
N ASP A 23 -9.32 2.48 10.76
CA ASP A 23 -8.47 3.12 11.77
C ASP A 23 -7.12 2.41 11.73
N THR A 24 -6.25 2.88 10.85
CA THR A 24 -4.87 2.40 10.76
C THR A 24 -4.05 3.01 11.88
N ASP A 25 -3.38 2.17 12.67
CA ASP A 25 -2.42 2.62 13.68
C ASP A 25 -1.15 3.12 12.98
N PHE A 26 -1.07 4.45 12.81
CA PHE A 26 0.08 5.09 12.18
C PHE A 26 1.37 4.97 13.02
N ASP A 27 1.26 4.83 14.35
CA ASP A 27 2.42 4.69 15.22
C ASP A 27 3.06 3.30 15.05
N GLN A 28 2.24 2.25 14.88
CA GLN A 28 2.74 0.92 14.52
C GLN A 28 3.36 0.91 13.13
N LEU A 29 2.69 1.49 12.13
CA LEU A 29 3.21 1.57 10.77
C LEU A 29 4.55 2.30 10.70
N GLN A 30 4.67 3.41 11.43
CA GLN A 30 5.91 4.17 11.50
C GLN A 30 7.05 3.32 12.07
N ARG A 31 6.81 2.55 13.14
CA ARG A 31 7.81 1.65 13.72
C ARG A 31 8.25 0.55 12.75
N GLU A 32 7.30 -0.02 12.00
CA GLU A 32 7.60 -1.03 10.98
C GLU A 32 8.40 -0.44 9.81
N LEU A 33 8.07 0.78 9.38
CA LEU A 33 8.73 1.45 8.25
C LEU A 33 10.16 1.91 8.58
N HIS A 34 10.39 2.39 9.81
CA HIS A 34 11.74 2.75 10.24
C HIS A 34 12.68 1.55 10.37
N GLY A 35 12.14 0.33 10.33
CA GLY A 35 12.89 -0.90 10.25
C GLY A 35 13.54 -1.31 11.56
N GLU A 36 13.74 -2.62 11.71
CA GLU A 36 14.69 -3.14 12.70
C GLU A 36 16.11 -2.80 12.23
N PRO A 37 17.00 -2.36 13.13
CA PRO A 37 18.36 -1.91 12.78
C PRO A 37 19.23 -3.01 12.13
N ASP A 38 18.85 -4.28 12.24
CA ASP A 38 19.63 -5.42 11.77
C ASP A 38 19.10 -6.08 10.48
N ARG A 39 18.17 -5.45 9.75
CA ARG A 39 17.77 -5.99 8.44
C ARG A 39 18.88 -5.74 7.40
N PRO A 40 19.44 -6.79 6.77
CA PRO A 40 20.34 -6.60 5.64
C PRO A 40 19.55 -5.93 4.51
N VAL A 41 20.03 -4.76 4.08
CA VAL A 41 19.52 -4.06 2.90
C VAL A 41 19.96 -4.88 1.69
N GLU A 42 19.02 -5.55 1.03
CA GLU A 42 19.28 -6.25 -0.22
C GLU A 42 19.49 -5.21 -1.32
N GLU A 43 20.63 -5.31 -2.02
CA GLU A 43 20.91 -4.45 -3.17
C GLU A 43 19.84 -4.72 -4.24
N PRO A 44 19.14 -3.69 -4.74
CA PRO A 44 18.12 -3.88 -5.76
C PRO A 44 18.74 -4.40 -7.06
N ASP A 45 17.98 -5.23 -7.77
CA ASP A 45 18.34 -5.72 -9.10
C ASP A 45 18.69 -4.54 -10.03
N PRO A 46 19.82 -4.55 -10.74
CA PRO A 46 20.19 -3.50 -11.69
C PRO A 46 19.10 -3.22 -12.74
N GLU A 47 18.34 -4.21 -13.19
CA GLU A 47 17.23 -3.98 -14.13
C GLU A 47 16.08 -3.17 -13.51
N LEU A 48 15.81 -3.39 -12.22
CA LEU A 48 14.84 -2.59 -11.48
C LEU A 48 15.35 -1.17 -11.27
N LEU A 49 16.64 -1.01 -10.97
CA LEU A 49 17.24 0.31 -10.78
C LEU A 49 17.14 1.17 -12.04
N GLU A 50 17.42 0.60 -13.21
CA GLU A 50 17.29 1.28 -14.51
C GLU A 50 15.83 1.66 -14.80
N LYS A 51 14.88 0.74 -14.57
CA LYS A 51 13.44 1.00 -14.77
C LYS A 51 12.91 2.15 -13.93
N TYR A 52 13.43 2.32 -12.72
CA TYR A 52 13.00 3.38 -11.80
C TYR A 52 13.91 4.62 -11.81
N ALA A 53 15.01 4.61 -12.56
CA ALA A 53 15.92 5.75 -12.68
C ALA A 53 15.21 7.02 -13.20
N ASP A 54 14.26 6.86 -14.13
CA ASP A 54 13.44 7.95 -14.67
C ASP A 54 12.64 8.70 -13.58
N TYR A 55 12.20 7.99 -12.53
CA TYR A 55 11.46 8.58 -11.41
C TYR A 55 12.40 9.30 -10.44
N ALA A 56 13.58 8.73 -10.17
CA ALA A 56 14.59 9.35 -9.31
C ALA A 56 15.10 10.68 -9.87
N ASP A 57 15.26 10.78 -11.20
CA ASP A 57 15.69 12.01 -11.85
C ASP A 57 14.60 13.10 -11.81
N SER A 58 13.32 12.71 -11.94
CA SER A 58 12.18 13.63 -11.90
C SER A 58 11.94 14.35 -10.57
N GLU A 59 12.46 13.81 -9.46
CA GLU A 59 12.36 14.39 -8.11
C GLU A 59 13.53 15.35 -7.79
N SER A 60 14.53 15.44 -8.67
CA SER A 60 15.75 16.26 -8.49
C SER A 60 15.68 17.67 -9.14
N GLY A 61 14.54 18.05 -9.71
CA GLY A 61 14.33 19.40 -10.25
C GLY A 61 14.17 20.46 -9.15
N PRO A 62 14.74 21.67 -9.29
CA PRO A 62 14.68 22.67 -8.24
C PRO A 62 13.22 23.10 -7.97
N PRO A 63 12.83 23.37 -6.71
CA PRO A 63 11.54 23.98 -6.43
C PRO A 63 11.48 25.37 -7.08
N LYS A 64 10.36 25.68 -7.73
CA LYS A 64 10.10 26.98 -8.35
C LYS A 64 9.49 27.96 -7.36
#